data_AF-A0A843IAT6-F1
#
_entry.id   AF-A0A843IAT6-F1
#
_cell.length_a   1.000
_cell.length_b   1.000
_cell.length_c   1.000
_cell.angle_alpha   90.00
_cell.angle_beta   90.00
_cell.angle_gamma   90.00
#
_symmetry.space_group_name_H-M   'P 1'
#
loop_
_entity.id
_entity.type
_entity.pdbx_description
1 polymer ?
#
loop_
_entity_poly.entity_id
_entity_poly.type
_entity_poly.pdbx_seq_one_letter_code
_entity_poly.pdbx_strand_id
1 'polypeptide(L)'
;MRYALASAIFSIATTSASALLGGSKSPLSAPMIVSLLVIDVILFVLGRRDASSMVDFAANEVEAAEYKALLLLVILLFAVSVVAAGYFLLAVLVPTIF
;
A
#
# COMPACT_ATOMS: atom_id res chain seq x y z
N MET A 1 8.14 -0.76 14.41
CA MET A 1 8.23 -1.69 13.25
C MET A 1 6.96 -2.45 12.92
N ARG A 2 6.17 -2.88 13.91
CA ARG A 2 5.01 -3.77 13.66
C ARG A 2 4.05 -3.20 12.60
N TYR A 3 3.84 -1.88 12.60
CA TYR A 3 2.91 -1.25 11.66
C TYR A 3 3.58 -0.91 10.32
N ALA A 4 4.87 -0.55 10.32
CA ALA A 4 5.62 -0.33 9.09
C ALA A 4 5.69 -1.60 8.22
N LEU A 5 5.99 -2.74 8.84
CA LEU A 5 6.03 -4.04 8.16
C LEU A 5 4.64 -4.51 7.73
N ALA A 6 3.63 -4.36 8.60
CA ALA A 6 2.25 -4.68 8.24
C ALA A 6 1.76 -3.85 7.04
N SER A 7 2.08 -2.55 7.01
CA SER A 7 1.77 -1.68 5.87
C SER A 7 2.45 -2.17 4.60
N ALA A 8 3.76 -2.45 4.63
CA ALA A 8 4.48 -2.91 3.44
C ALA A 8 3.89 -4.23 2.89
N ILE A 9 3.64 -5.20 3.76
CA ILE A 9 3.04 -6.49 3.36
C ILE A 9 1.64 -6.28 2.80
N PHE A 10 0.83 -5.43 3.44
CA PHE A 10 -0.54 -5.21 3.01
C PHE A 10 -0.61 -4.45 1.68
N SER A 11 0.29 -3.51 1.41
CA SER A 11 0.36 -2.84 0.10
C SER A 11 0.71 -3.82 -1.03
N ILE A 12 1.61 -4.79 -0.78
CA ILE A 12 1.92 -5.87 -1.74
C ILE A 12 0.69 -6.78 -1.94
N ALA A 13 0.01 -7.15 -0.86
CA ALA A 13 -1.19 -7.97 -0.91
C ALA A 13 -2.33 -7.27 -1.65
N THR A 14 -2.53 -5.97 -1.40
CA THR A 14 -3.53 -5.12 -2.05
C THR A 14 -3.27 -4.98 -3.54
N THR A 15 -2.00 -4.80 -3.93
CA THR A 15 -1.59 -4.76 -5.34
C THR A 15 -1.93 -6.07 -6.04
N SER A 16 -1.52 -7.20 -5.45
CA SER A 16 -1.77 -8.54 -6.01
C SER A 16 -3.26 -8.87 -6.08
N ALA A 17 -4.01 -8.58 -5.02
CA ALA A 17 -5.44 -8.82 -4.95
C ALA A 17 -6.21 -7.95 -5.95
N SER A 18 -5.84 -6.68 -6.11
CA SER A 18 -6.47 -5.79 -7.09
C SER A 18 -6.24 -6.27 -8.52
N ALA A 19 -5.04 -6.79 -8.83
CA ALA A 19 -4.74 -7.38 -10.13
C ALA A 19 -5.61 -8.62 -10.42
N LEU A 20 -5.76 -9.51 -9.43
CA LEU A 20 -6.61 -10.70 -9.54
C LEU A 20 -8.10 -10.32 -9.72
N LEU A 21 -8.57 -9.36 -8.94
CA LEU A 21 -9.96 -8.89 -8.98
C LEU A 21 -10.29 -8.20 -10.30
N GLY A 22 -9.37 -7.37 -10.82
CA GLY A 22 -9.51 -6.70 -12.12
C GLY A 22 -9.69 -7.68 -13.29
N GLY A 23 -9.05 -8.85 -13.24
CA GLY A 23 -9.21 -9.89 -14.26
C GLY A 23 -10.55 -10.63 -14.22
N SER A 24 -11.23 -10.65 -13.07
CA SER A 24 -12.44 -11.46 -12.86
C SER A 24 -13.71 -10.92 -13.53
N LYS A 25 -13.74 -9.63 -13.91
CA LYS A 25 -14.91 -8.90 -14.45
C LYS A 25 -16.20 -9.04 -13.61
N SER A 26 -16.08 -9.45 -12.34
CA SER A 26 -17.21 -9.59 -11.44
C SER A 26 -17.67 -8.21 -10.94
N PRO A 27 -18.98 -7.92 -10.85
CA PRO A 27 -19.48 -6.65 -10.29
C PRO A 27 -19.09 -6.45 -8.81
N LEU A 28 -18.70 -7.52 -8.10
CA LEU A 28 -18.22 -7.44 -6.71
C LEU A 28 -16.75 -7.01 -6.60
N SER A 29 -15.99 -7.00 -7.71
CA SER A 29 -14.57 -6.65 -7.69
C SER A 29 -14.33 -5.18 -7.30
N ALA A 30 -15.15 -4.24 -7.79
CA ALA A 30 -15.03 -2.83 -7.45
C ALA A 30 -15.14 -2.53 -5.94
N PRO A 31 -16.22 -2.93 -5.23
CA PRO A 31 -16.32 -2.67 -3.79
C PRO A 31 -15.23 -3.39 -2.98
N MET A 32 -14.75 -4.56 -3.44
CA MET A 32 -13.61 -5.24 -2.82
C MET A 32 -12.31 -4.45 -2.98
N ILE A 33 -12.00 -3.97 -4.19
CA ILE A 33 -10.81 -3.14 -4.44
C ILE A 33 -10.87 -1.87 -3.58
N VAL A 34 -12.01 -1.19 -3.51
CA VAL A 34 -12.19 -0.01 -2.66
C VAL A 34 -11.95 -0.34 -1.19
N SER A 35 -12.48 -1.46 -0.70
CA SER A 35 -12.30 -1.88 0.70
C SER A 35 -10.83 -2.15 1.02
N LEU A 36 -10.11 -2.83 0.11
CA LEU A 36 -8.67 -3.05 0.25
C LEU A 36 -7.91 -1.73 0.29
N LEU A 37 -8.24 -0.79 -0.60
CA LEU A 37 -7.60 0.52 -0.68
C LEU A 37 -7.80 1.33 0.60
N VAL A 38 -9.00 1.29 1.20
CA VAL A 38 -9.28 1.95 2.49
C VAL A 38 -8.43 1.35 3.61
N ILE A 39 -8.33 0.02 3.69
CA ILE A 39 -7.50 -0.64 4.71
C ILE A 39 -6.02 -0.31 4.50
N ASP A 40 -5.56 -0.30 3.24
CA ASP A 40 -4.18 0.01 2.88
C ASP A 40 -3.81 1.45 3.27
N VAL A 41 -4.70 2.41 3.04
CA VAL A 41 -4.53 3.81 3.49
C VAL A 41 -4.40 3.89 5.02
N ILE A 42 -5.25 3.19 5.77
CA ILE A 42 -5.19 3.19 7.24
C ILE A 42 -3.86 2.61 7.71
N LEU A 43 -3.45 1.46 7.15
CA LEU A 43 -2.19 0.82 7.51
C LEU A 43 -0.99 1.66 7.10
N PHE A 44 -1.04 2.34 5.96
CA PHE A 44 0.00 3.28 5.54
C PHE A 44 0.16 4.44 6.50
N VAL A 45 -0.93 5.06 6.97
CA VAL A 45 -0.85 6.15 7.95
C VAL A 45 -0.19 5.66 9.26
N LEU A 46 -0.59 4.48 9.74
CA LEU A 46 0.01 3.87 10.93
C LEU A 46 1.47 3.48 10.71
N GLY A 47 1.78 2.86 9.59
CA GLY A 47 3.12 2.39 9.23
C GLY A 47 4.10 3.52 8.98
N ARG A 48 3.66 4.61 8.34
CA ARG A 48 4.45 5.83 8.15
C ARG A 48 4.78 6.48 9.49
N ARG A 49 3.80 6.59 10.39
CA ARG A 49 4.02 7.17 11.73
C ARG A 49 4.99 6.31 12.55
N ASP A 50 4.83 4.99 12.52
CA ASP A 50 5.74 4.03 13.16
C ASP A 50 7.17 4.19 12.61
N ALA A 51 7.35 4.12 11.28
CA ALA A 51 8.65 4.27 10.64
C ALA A 51 9.31 5.64 10.91
N SER A 52 8.53 6.73 10.88
CA SER A 52 9.04 8.07 11.20
C SER A 52 9.53 8.15 12.64
N SER A 53 8.78 7.61 13.61
CA SER A 53 9.19 7.64 15.01
C SER A 53 10.50 6.88 15.26
N MET A 54 10.77 5.84 14.48
CA MET A 54 12.02 5.08 14.59
C MET A 54 13.24 5.89 14.12
N VAL A 55 13.08 6.73 13.09
CA VAL A 55 14.13 7.65 12.66
C VAL A 55 14.50 8.62 13.79
N ASP A 56 13.51 9.09 14.55
CA ASP A 56 13.71 10.03 15.66
C ASP A 56 14.42 9.37 16.87
N PHE A 57 14.31 8.04 17.03
CA PHE A 57 14.91 7.27 18.12
C PHE A 57 16.20 6.52 17.74
N ALA A 58 16.74 6.74 16.54
CA ALA A 58 17.94 6.05 16.09
C ALA A 58 19.16 6.38 16.98
N ALA A 59 19.92 5.35 17.38
CA ALA A 59 21.06 5.52 18.27
C ALA A 59 22.33 6.00 17.53
N ASN A 60 22.40 5.78 16.22
CA ASN A 60 23.53 6.18 15.38
C ASN A 60 23.09 6.53 13.94
N GLU A 61 24.03 7.08 13.16
CA GLU A 61 23.76 7.54 11.79
C GLU A 61 23.43 6.42 10.81
N VAL A 62 23.98 5.21 11.02
CA VAL A 62 23.72 4.04 10.16
C VAL A 62 22.30 3.54 10.36
N GLU A 63 21.89 3.37 11.61
CA GLU A 63 20.54 2.98 11.99
C GLU A 63 19.51 4.01 11.53
N ALA A 64 19.83 5.31 11.63
CA ALA A 64 18.97 6.37 11.10
C ALA A 64 18.81 6.28 9.57
N ALA A 65 19.86 5.90 8.84
CA ALA A 65 19.79 5.69 7.39
C ALA A 65 18.93 4.48 7.03
N GLU A 66 19.02 3.38 7.77
CA GLU A 66 18.18 2.20 7.58
C GLU A 66 16.70 2.50 7.81
N TYR A 67 16.36 3.24 8.87
CA TYR A 67 14.96 3.63 9.12
C TYR A 67 14.42 4.62 8.08
N LYS A 68 15.26 5.53 7.56
CA LYS A 68 14.89 6.38 6.42
C LYS A 68 14.63 5.56 5.16
N ALA A 69 15.45 4.54 4.89
CA ALA A 69 15.23 3.63 3.78
C ALA A 69 13.93 2.83 3.94
N LEU A 70 13.64 2.36 5.15
CA LEU A 70 12.38 1.68 5.48
C LEU A 70 11.17 2.60 5.27
N LEU A 71 11.24 3.84 5.75
CA LEU A 71 10.19 4.84 5.55
C LEU A 71 9.93 5.08 4.06
N LEU A 72 11.00 5.22 3.28
CA LEU A 72 10.93 5.42 1.84
C LEU A 72 10.33 4.19 1.14
N LEU A 73 10.71 2.98 1.55
CA LEU A 73 10.14 1.74 1.04
C LEU A 73 8.62 1.64 1.28
N VAL A 74 8.16 1.96 2.49
CA VAL A 74 6.72 1.96 2.84
C VAL A 74 5.95 2.96 1.96
N ILE A 75 6.51 4.15 1.73
CA ILE A 75 5.91 5.16 0.86
C ILE A 75 5.83 4.66 -0.59
N LEU A 76 6.91 4.08 -1.11
CA LEU A 76 6.94 3.58 -2.49
C LEU A 76 5.96 2.42 -2.70
N LEU A 77 5.92 1.46 -1.79
CA LEU A 77 4.99 0.33 -1.88
C LEU A 77 3.54 0.78 -1.81
N PHE A 78 3.21 1.72 -0.92
CA PHE A 78 1.88 2.30 -0.85
C PHE A 78 1.51 3.06 -2.13
N ALA A 79 2.43 3.86 -2.68
CA ALA A 79 2.19 4.60 -3.92
C ALA A 79 1.90 3.64 -5.10
N VAL A 80 2.70 2.56 -5.23
CA VAL A 80 2.47 1.51 -6.23
C VAL A 80 1.11 0.85 -6.02
N SER A 81 0.76 0.52 -4.78
CA SER A 81 -0.53 -0.11 -4.44
C SER A 81 -1.71 0.76 -4.84
N VAL A 82 -1.70 2.05 -4.47
CA VAL A 82 -2.78 2.99 -4.80
C VAL A 82 -2.92 3.18 -6.31
N VAL A 83 -1.80 3.32 -7.04
CA VAL A 83 -1.81 3.47 -8.49
C VAL A 83 -2.35 2.21 -9.17
N ALA A 84 -1.87 1.04 -8.76
CA ALA A 84 -2.32 -0.24 -9.31
C ALA A 84 -3.80 -0.51 -9.00
N ALA A 85 -4.22 -0.35 -7.74
CA ALA A 85 -5.60 -0.53 -7.33
C ALA A 85 -6.53 0.48 -8.03
N GLY A 86 -6.11 1.74 -8.18
CA GLY A 86 -6.84 2.75 -8.94
C GLY A 86 -6.99 2.38 -10.41
N TYR A 87 -5.92 1.90 -11.05
CA TYR A 87 -5.97 1.40 -12.43
C TYR A 87 -6.96 0.23 -12.58
N PHE A 88 -6.86 -0.80 -11.75
CA PHE A 88 -7.75 -1.96 -11.83
C PHE A 88 -9.20 -1.61 -11.49
N LEU A 89 -9.42 -0.67 -10.56
CA LEU A 89 -10.75 -0.16 -10.26
C LEU A 89 -11.37 0.55 -11.48
N LEU A 90 -10.60 1.39 -12.17
CA LEU A 90 -11.06 2.06 -13.39
C LEU A 90 -11.34 1.05 -14.51
N ALA A 91 -10.50 0.03 -14.67
CA ALA A 91 -10.72 -1.04 -15.65
C ALA A 91 -11.99 -1.85 -15.37
N VAL A 92 -12.36 -2.04 -14.09
CA VAL A 92 -13.62 -2.69 -13.69
C VAL A 92 -14.82 -1.77 -13.95
N LEU A 93 -14.72 -0.49 -13.60
CA LEU A 93 -15.85 0.45 -13.69
C LEU A 93 -16.13 0.92 -15.12
N VAL A 94 -15.08 1.03 -15.94
CA VAL A 94 -15.17 1.53 -17.32
C VAL A 94 -14.36 0.62 -18.27
N PRO A 95 -14.83 -0.62 -18.52
CA PRO A 95 -14.11 -1.61 -19.31
C PRO A 95 -14.05 -1.30 -20.81
N THR A 96 -14.66 -0.20 -21.27
CA THR A 96 -14.65 0.22 -22.68
C THR A 96 -13.48 1.13 -23.03
N ILE A 97 -12.79 1.68 -22.02
CA ILE A 97 -11.65 2.61 -22.19
C ILE A 97 -10.30 1.92 -21.93
N PHE A 98 -10.30 0.77 -21.24
CA PHE A 98 -9.14 0.01 -20.81
C PHE A 98 -9.27 -1.46 -21.22
#